data_AF-A0A3N5U1D7-F1
#
_entry.id   AF-A0A3N5U1D7-F1
#
_cell.length_a   1.000
_cell.length_b   1.000
_cell.length_c   1.000
_cell.angle_alpha   90.00
_cell.angle_beta   90.00
_cell.angle_gamma   90.00
#
_symmetry.space_group_name_H-M   'P 1'
#
loop_
_entity.id
_entity.type
_entity.pdbx_description
1 polymer ?
#
loop_
_entity_poly.entity_id
_entity_poly.type
_entity_poly.pdbx_seq_one_letter_code
_entity_poly.pdbx_strand_id
1 'polypeptide(L)'
;MKVLLTNHHLVDFQGSEIFTYTIADFLTRRGCEVLAYSRHIGQAASLFKDINVPVVNHLEEIKDEKFDVAHVHHNINAMEVRYHFPSLPMIFVSHGVLPFLEQPPAIDLGIARYLAVSEGVKNNLIEKGVEEDKIEIFHNMVDPQKYRPASEIHDEPRKALILSNKIDDKTENIIREACGRLGIECQFIGIRFGQINYSLVPSYINESDIVFSLGRGAIEAMMCGRVPIVFDYRGGDGMVTPENMTEIMKHNFSGRRYGIEYTADQLALEIQRYDKRYGRDLREIANEHFSADKQADVLIGIYGRAAKNGPIENDKVQGSLLPTFIHTIEEVRNYTHHVLTKNFNAQISLRDDQLRQAELRAQGLKGAIHELKAELSLRDDQLHQAELGAQSLKGTIDELNRHISLQNDQIVKEKTHTDSLEEELQRMRRSVSWQFGMKISRFAARAFPRSSIRRRLYDFGLKCGGILLADGWKGFLPGLRNGEVWGWRASVQAVTGSGLRPLEG
;
A
#
# COMPACT_ATOMS: atom_id res chain seq x y z
N MET A 1 27.33 -28.69 -35.25
CA MET A 1 26.39 -27.88 -36.05
C MET A 1 26.29 -26.52 -35.39
N LYS A 2 26.42 -25.45 -36.17
CA LYS A 2 26.31 -24.06 -35.72
C LYS A 2 25.00 -23.44 -36.20
N VAL A 3 24.19 -22.95 -35.28
CA VAL A 3 22.81 -22.51 -35.52
C VAL A 3 22.66 -21.03 -35.18
N LEU A 4 22.12 -20.25 -36.12
CA LEU A 4 21.64 -18.90 -35.85
C LEU A 4 20.18 -18.98 -35.42
N LEU A 5 19.89 -18.68 -34.15
CA LEU A 5 18.52 -18.54 -33.65
C LEU A 5 18.12 -17.08 -33.72
N THR A 6 16.89 -16.78 -34.13
CA THR A 6 16.40 -15.40 -34.08
C THR A 6 15.08 -15.26 -33.34
N ASN A 7 14.91 -14.14 -32.66
CA ASN A 7 13.63 -13.65 -32.16
C ASN A 7 13.57 -12.13 -32.36
N HIS A 8 12.41 -11.54 -32.61
CA HIS A 8 12.35 -10.09 -32.84
C HIS A 8 12.51 -9.33 -31.51
N HIS A 9 12.05 -9.94 -30.42
CA HIS A 9 12.18 -9.41 -29.06
C HIS A 9 12.77 -10.49 -28.15
N LEU A 10 13.77 -10.10 -27.36
CA LEU A 10 14.26 -10.79 -26.18
C LEU A 10 14.22 -9.78 -25.01
N VAL A 11 13.08 -9.11 -24.88
CA VAL A 11 12.82 -8.01 -23.94
C VAL A 11 12.24 -8.52 -22.63
N ASP A 12 11.24 -9.41 -22.70
CA ASP A 12 10.42 -9.85 -21.56
C ASP A 12 10.26 -11.38 -21.54
N PHE A 13 9.64 -11.94 -20.52
CA PHE A 13 9.44 -13.39 -20.43
C PHE A 13 8.16 -13.85 -21.16
N GLN A 14 8.07 -13.58 -22.46
CA GLN A 14 6.92 -13.97 -23.30
C GLN A 14 7.10 -15.31 -24.02
N GLY A 15 6.01 -15.84 -24.59
CA GLY A 15 5.97 -17.20 -25.14
C GLY A 15 7.04 -17.52 -26.19
N SER A 16 7.23 -16.66 -27.19
CA SER A 16 8.25 -16.88 -28.23
C SER A 16 9.66 -16.74 -27.68
N GLU A 17 9.90 -15.80 -26.75
CA GLU A 17 11.20 -15.54 -26.12
C GLU A 17 11.66 -16.75 -25.31
N ILE A 18 10.75 -17.31 -24.49
CA ILE A 18 11.02 -18.53 -23.73
C ILE A 18 11.16 -19.75 -24.65
N PHE A 19 10.38 -19.84 -25.72
CA PHE A 19 10.54 -20.92 -26.69
C PHE A 19 11.94 -20.87 -27.33
N THR A 20 12.39 -19.69 -27.78
CA THR A 20 13.74 -19.50 -28.34
C THR A 20 14.82 -19.86 -27.31
N TYR A 21 14.65 -19.47 -26.04
CA TYR A 21 15.56 -19.88 -24.96
C TYR A 21 15.58 -21.40 -24.77
N THR A 22 14.41 -22.05 -24.75
CA THR A 22 14.29 -23.51 -24.58
C THR A 22 15.00 -24.24 -25.72
N ILE A 23 14.90 -23.73 -26.96
CA ILE A 23 15.68 -24.23 -28.11
C ILE A 23 17.17 -24.06 -27.86
N ALA A 24 17.61 -22.85 -27.52
CA ALA A 24 19.02 -22.54 -27.35
C ALA A 24 19.68 -23.46 -26.30
N ASP A 25 19.02 -23.63 -25.16
CA ASP A 25 19.48 -24.52 -24.08
C ASP A 25 19.60 -25.97 -24.55
N PHE A 26 18.53 -26.54 -25.12
CA PHE A 26 18.50 -27.95 -25.51
C PHE A 26 19.40 -28.28 -26.70
N LEU A 27 19.65 -27.33 -27.60
CA LEU A 27 20.65 -27.45 -28.66
C LEU A 27 22.08 -27.43 -28.09
N THR A 28 22.36 -26.51 -27.16
CA THR A 28 23.68 -26.40 -26.50
C THR A 28 24.01 -27.68 -25.73
N ARG A 29 23.03 -28.24 -25.00
CA ARG A 29 23.17 -29.54 -24.30
C ARG A 29 23.48 -30.71 -25.24
N ARG A 30 23.19 -30.58 -26.54
CA ARG A 30 23.48 -31.58 -27.60
C ARG A 30 24.76 -31.28 -28.38
N GLY A 31 25.57 -30.33 -27.89
CA GLY A 31 26.84 -29.96 -28.52
C GLY A 31 26.68 -29.14 -29.80
N CYS A 32 25.51 -28.55 -30.05
CA CYS A 32 25.38 -27.54 -31.09
C CYS A 32 25.98 -26.22 -30.60
N GLU A 33 26.64 -25.51 -31.50
CA GLU A 33 27.04 -24.12 -31.28
C GLU A 33 25.86 -23.23 -31.63
N VAL A 34 25.46 -22.35 -30.72
CA VAL A 34 24.26 -21.51 -30.87
C VAL A 34 24.66 -20.05 -30.72
N LEU A 35 24.18 -19.22 -31.62
CA LEU A 35 24.20 -17.77 -31.48
C LEU A 35 22.78 -17.25 -31.67
N ALA A 36 22.33 -16.36 -30.79
CA ALA A 36 21.02 -15.76 -30.86
C ALA A 36 21.10 -14.33 -31.40
N TYR A 37 20.18 -13.97 -32.28
CA TYR A 37 19.95 -12.61 -32.73
C TYR A 37 18.58 -12.12 -32.23
N SER A 38 18.57 -10.93 -31.65
CA SER A 38 17.33 -10.20 -31.42
C SER A 38 17.52 -8.71 -31.57
N ARG A 39 16.66 -8.09 -32.38
CA ARG A 39 16.74 -6.64 -32.61
C ARG A 39 16.51 -5.85 -31.33
N HIS A 40 15.60 -6.33 -30.49
CA HIS A 40 15.29 -5.74 -29.19
C HIS A 40 15.75 -6.66 -28.07
N ILE A 41 16.72 -6.21 -27.28
CA ILE A 41 17.30 -6.93 -26.16
C ILE A 41 16.86 -6.25 -24.86
N GLY A 42 16.35 -7.05 -23.93
CA GLY A 42 16.00 -6.64 -22.57
C GLY A 42 16.27 -7.77 -21.58
N GLN A 43 15.37 -7.96 -20.61
CA GLN A 43 15.62 -8.86 -19.48
C GLN A 43 15.73 -10.33 -19.91
N ALA A 44 14.99 -10.75 -20.94
CA ALA A 44 14.99 -12.14 -21.40
C ALA A 44 16.38 -12.62 -21.89
N ALA A 45 17.23 -11.71 -22.38
CA ALA A 45 18.57 -12.04 -22.82
C ALA A 45 19.49 -12.55 -21.70
N SER A 46 19.17 -12.24 -20.43
CA SER A 46 19.89 -12.81 -19.28
C SER A 46 19.85 -14.34 -19.25
N LEU A 47 18.72 -14.95 -19.68
CA LEU A 47 18.59 -16.40 -19.74
C LEU A 47 19.59 -17.05 -20.70
N PHE A 48 19.88 -16.38 -21.82
CA PHE A 48 20.85 -16.85 -22.81
C PHE A 48 22.28 -16.75 -22.28
N LYS A 49 22.57 -15.68 -21.52
CA LYS A 49 23.86 -15.52 -20.84
C LYS A 49 24.13 -16.65 -19.84
N ASP A 50 23.11 -17.08 -19.09
CA ASP A 50 23.24 -18.16 -18.09
C ASP A 50 23.62 -19.52 -18.71
N ILE A 51 23.28 -19.74 -19.98
CA ILE A 51 23.65 -20.94 -20.75
C ILE A 51 24.83 -20.70 -21.70
N ASN A 52 25.54 -19.57 -21.57
CA ASN A 52 26.68 -19.16 -22.40
C ASN A 52 26.37 -19.05 -23.91
N VAL A 53 25.14 -18.66 -24.27
CA VAL A 53 24.76 -18.38 -25.66
C VAL A 53 24.90 -16.88 -25.93
N PRO A 54 25.76 -16.46 -26.87
CA PRO A 54 25.89 -15.06 -27.25
C PRO A 54 24.59 -14.53 -27.89
N VAL A 55 24.23 -13.30 -27.53
CA VAL A 55 23.08 -12.59 -28.11
C VAL A 55 23.57 -11.30 -28.76
N VAL A 56 23.30 -11.12 -30.05
CA VAL A 56 23.62 -9.89 -30.81
C VAL A 56 22.34 -9.16 -31.21
N ASN A 57 22.41 -7.83 -31.35
CA ASN A 57 21.29 -6.99 -31.80
C ASN A 57 21.49 -6.38 -33.20
N HIS A 58 22.64 -6.65 -33.83
CA HIS A 58 22.93 -6.31 -35.22
C HIS A 58 23.54 -7.52 -35.93
N LEU A 59 22.91 -7.98 -37.02
CA LEU A 59 23.44 -9.10 -37.81
C LEU A 59 24.76 -8.75 -38.53
N GLU A 60 25.03 -7.46 -38.76
CA GLU A 60 26.28 -6.99 -39.36
C GLU A 60 27.52 -7.39 -38.55
N GLU A 61 27.40 -7.52 -37.22
CA GLU A 61 28.49 -7.90 -36.32
C GLU A 61 28.95 -9.35 -36.53
N ILE A 62 28.08 -10.18 -37.10
CA ILE A 62 28.28 -11.63 -37.26
C ILE A 62 28.20 -12.06 -38.73
N LYS A 63 28.20 -11.12 -39.68
CA LYS A 63 28.02 -11.40 -41.11
C LYS A 63 29.09 -12.32 -41.70
N ASP A 64 30.29 -12.29 -41.11
CA ASP A 64 31.45 -13.08 -41.55
C ASP A 64 31.47 -14.47 -40.87
N GLU A 65 30.56 -14.74 -39.93
CA GLU A 65 30.40 -16.06 -39.33
C GLU A 65 29.72 -17.05 -40.27
N LYS A 66 30.10 -18.31 -40.17
CA LYS A 66 29.51 -19.41 -40.96
C LYS A 66 28.54 -20.21 -40.11
N PHE A 67 27.27 -20.18 -40.46
CA PHE A 67 26.23 -20.99 -39.85
C PHE A 67 25.83 -22.16 -40.77
N ASP A 68 25.41 -23.27 -40.18
CA ASP A 68 24.86 -24.40 -40.94
C ASP A 68 23.38 -24.18 -41.29
N VAL A 69 22.63 -23.51 -40.40
CA VAL A 69 21.20 -23.22 -40.55
C VAL A 69 20.78 -22.03 -39.68
N ALA A 70 19.80 -21.27 -40.15
CA ALA A 70 19.07 -20.30 -39.35
C ALA A 70 17.69 -20.85 -38.94
N HIS A 71 17.36 -20.80 -37.66
CA HIS A 71 15.99 -20.96 -37.18
C HIS A 71 15.44 -19.58 -36.85
N VAL A 72 14.48 -19.15 -37.65
CA VAL A 72 13.99 -17.78 -37.64
C VAL A 72 12.59 -17.71 -37.08
N HIS A 73 12.42 -16.84 -36.10
CA HIS A 73 11.11 -16.35 -35.69
C HIS A 73 10.85 -15.00 -36.33
N HIS A 74 9.60 -14.78 -36.70
CA HIS A 74 9.08 -13.54 -37.26
C HIS A 74 9.57 -13.17 -38.68
N ASN A 75 8.66 -12.63 -39.49
CA ASN A 75 8.92 -12.31 -40.91
C ASN A 75 10.00 -11.25 -41.12
N ILE A 76 10.07 -10.23 -40.26
CA ILE A 76 11.09 -9.18 -40.36
C ILE A 76 12.49 -9.76 -40.17
N ASN A 77 12.68 -10.61 -39.16
CA ASN A 77 13.96 -11.28 -38.95
C ASN A 77 14.30 -12.21 -40.12
N ALA A 78 13.33 -12.85 -40.76
CA ALA A 78 13.58 -13.68 -41.94
C ALA A 78 14.17 -12.85 -43.09
N MET A 79 13.62 -11.66 -43.33
CA MET A 79 14.14 -10.73 -44.32
C MET A 79 15.55 -10.26 -43.96
N GLU A 80 15.79 -9.89 -42.69
CA GLU A 80 17.11 -9.46 -42.21
C GLU A 80 18.16 -10.58 -42.32
N VAL A 81 17.83 -11.80 -41.89
CA VAL A 81 18.73 -12.96 -42.02
C VAL A 81 19.03 -13.24 -43.48
N ARG A 82 18.03 -13.23 -44.37
CA ARG A 82 18.29 -13.45 -45.81
C ARG A 82 19.16 -12.35 -46.41
N TYR A 83 19.01 -11.10 -45.98
CA TYR A 83 19.81 -9.97 -46.45
C TYR A 83 21.29 -10.11 -46.06
N HIS A 84 21.58 -10.44 -44.80
CA HIS A 84 22.96 -10.59 -44.32
C HIS A 84 23.58 -11.95 -44.66
N PHE A 85 22.77 -13.00 -44.81
CA PHE A 85 23.21 -14.36 -45.11
C PHE A 85 22.46 -14.93 -46.34
N PRO A 86 22.78 -14.47 -47.56
CA PRO A 86 22.01 -14.76 -48.78
C PRO A 86 21.81 -16.24 -49.07
N SER A 87 22.78 -17.08 -48.71
CA SER A 87 22.80 -18.51 -49.01
C SER A 87 22.51 -19.42 -47.81
N LEU A 88 22.32 -18.86 -46.61
CA LEU A 88 22.13 -19.66 -45.39
C LEU A 88 20.79 -20.42 -45.48
N PRO A 89 20.78 -21.75 -45.27
CA PRO A 89 19.55 -22.51 -45.13
C PRO A 89 18.71 -21.96 -43.98
N MET A 90 17.42 -21.75 -44.23
CA MET A 90 16.53 -21.08 -43.30
C MET A 90 15.30 -21.94 -42.99
N ILE A 91 14.99 -22.04 -41.71
CA ILE A 91 13.75 -22.59 -41.19
C ILE A 91 12.97 -21.45 -40.55
N PHE A 92 11.69 -21.37 -40.83
CA PHE A 92 10.80 -20.35 -40.26
C PHE A 92 9.82 -21.01 -39.29
N VAL A 93 9.70 -20.52 -38.06
CA VAL A 93 8.65 -20.96 -37.13
C VAL A 93 7.53 -19.94 -37.03
N SER A 94 6.29 -20.42 -37.09
CA SER A 94 5.09 -19.62 -36.85
C SER A 94 4.41 -20.10 -35.56
N HIS A 95 4.25 -19.19 -34.60
CA HIS A 95 3.62 -19.48 -33.30
C HIS A 95 2.11 -19.27 -33.29
N GLY A 96 1.55 -18.62 -34.32
CA GLY A 96 0.14 -18.27 -34.31
C GLY A 96 -0.37 -17.64 -35.61
N VAL A 97 -1.70 -17.55 -35.68
CA VAL A 97 -2.44 -17.11 -36.88
C VAL A 97 -2.76 -15.61 -36.90
N LEU A 98 -2.53 -14.90 -35.78
CA LEU A 98 -2.92 -13.49 -35.64
C LEU A 98 -1.78 -12.49 -35.81
N PRO A 99 -0.65 -12.61 -35.07
CA PRO A 99 0.33 -11.54 -35.09
C PRO A 99 0.93 -11.42 -36.48
N PHE A 100 0.98 -10.20 -37.02
CA PHE A 100 1.55 -9.93 -38.33
C PHE A 100 2.96 -10.49 -38.46
N LEU A 101 3.77 -10.34 -37.40
CA LEU A 101 5.14 -10.83 -37.37
C LEU A 101 5.22 -12.36 -37.53
N GLU A 102 4.23 -13.13 -37.08
CA GLU A 102 4.22 -14.60 -37.15
C GLU A 102 3.77 -15.15 -38.51
N GLN A 103 3.33 -14.27 -39.42
CA GLN A 103 2.91 -14.65 -40.77
C GLN A 103 4.14 -14.91 -41.66
N PRO A 104 4.04 -15.73 -42.72
CA PRO A 104 5.16 -15.95 -43.63
C PRO A 104 5.55 -14.61 -44.30
N PRO A 105 6.83 -14.45 -44.69
CA PRO A 105 7.28 -13.26 -45.42
C PRO A 105 6.48 -13.03 -46.71
N ALA A 106 6.22 -11.77 -47.04
CA ALA A 106 5.46 -11.39 -48.23
C ALA A 106 6.22 -11.61 -49.56
N ILE A 107 7.53 -11.82 -49.47
CA ILE A 107 8.41 -12.14 -50.59
C ILE A 107 8.97 -13.55 -50.40
N ASP A 108 9.21 -14.25 -51.50
CA ASP A 108 9.87 -15.55 -51.43
C ASP A 108 11.33 -15.35 -50.99
N LEU A 109 11.66 -15.87 -49.81
CA LEU A 109 13.01 -15.83 -49.24
C LEU A 109 13.75 -17.16 -49.43
N GLY A 110 13.19 -18.14 -50.14
CA GLY A 110 13.72 -19.48 -50.17
C GLY A 110 13.76 -20.07 -48.76
N ILE A 111 12.63 -20.17 -48.08
CA ILE A 111 12.59 -20.84 -46.78
C ILE A 111 12.52 -22.34 -47.03
N ALA A 112 13.46 -23.09 -46.45
CA ALA A 112 13.58 -24.52 -46.68
C ALA A 112 12.41 -25.29 -46.05
N ARG A 113 12.03 -24.92 -44.82
CA ARG A 113 10.91 -25.50 -44.08
C ARG A 113 10.22 -24.47 -43.19
N TYR A 114 8.91 -24.61 -43.06
CA TYR A 114 8.08 -23.86 -42.14
C TYR A 114 7.63 -24.78 -41.00
N LEU A 115 7.85 -24.36 -39.77
CA LEU A 115 7.41 -25.07 -38.56
C LEU A 115 6.14 -24.42 -38.05
N ALA A 116 5.05 -25.20 -38.00
CA ALA A 116 3.77 -24.78 -37.46
C ALA A 116 3.58 -25.39 -36.07
N VAL A 117 3.32 -24.56 -35.06
CA VAL A 117 3.12 -25.07 -33.68
C VAL A 117 1.81 -25.83 -33.49
N SER A 118 0.90 -25.80 -34.46
CA SER A 118 -0.32 -26.60 -34.49
C SER A 118 -0.92 -26.68 -35.89
N GLU A 119 -1.90 -27.54 -36.07
CA GLU A 119 -2.68 -27.73 -37.29
C GLU A 119 -3.39 -26.45 -37.72
N GLY A 120 -3.97 -25.70 -36.76
CA GLY A 120 -4.54 -24.38 -37.05
C GLY A 120 -3.52 -23.39 -37.62
N VAL A 121 -2.26 -23.47 -37.17
CA VAL A 121 -1.18 -22.64 -37.73
C VAL A 121 -0.75 -23.16 -39.10
N LYS A 122 -0.65 -24.48 -39.29
CA LYS A 122 -0.38 -25.10 -40.58
C LYS A 122 -1.41 -24.65 -41.64
N ASN A 123 -2.70 -24.72 -41.31
CA ASN A 123 -3.77 -24.29 -42.21
C ASN A 123 -3.65 -22.80 -42.56
N ASN A 124 -3.35 -21.94 -41.58
CA ASN A 124 -3.11 -20.52 -41.85
C ASN A 124 -1.90 -20.30 -42.76
N LEU A 125 -0.80 -21.05 -42.62
CA LEU A 125 0.35 -20.94 -43.53
C LEU A 125 -0.04 -21.34 -44.97
N ILE A 126 -0.83 -22.39 -45.14
CA ILE A 126 -1.35 -22.82 -46.45
C ILE A 126 -2.24 -21.73 -47.05
N GLU A 127 -3.16 -21.14 -46.27
CA GLU A 127 -4.01 -20.03 -46.70
C GLU A 127 -3.19 -18.78 -47.10
N LYS A 128 -2.00 -18.61 -46.53
CA LYS A 128 -1.05 -17.55 -46.89
C LYS A 128 -0.13 -17.91 -48.06
N GLY A 129 -0.35 -19.06 -48.70
CA GLY A 129 0.34 -19.47 -49.92
C GLY A 129 1.62 -20.27 -49.72
N VAL A 130 1.89 -20.78 -48.51
CA VAL A 130 3.00 -21.70 -48.27
C VAL A 130 2.61 -23.11 -48.73
N GLU A 131 3.47 -23.74 -49.54
CA GLU A 131 3.26 -25.11 -50.02
C GLU A 131 3.22 -26.12 -48.87
N GLU A 132 2.25 -27.03 -48.87
CA GLU A 132 2.00 -27.94 -47.76
C GLU A 132 3.20 -28.86 -47.46
N ASP A 133 3.93 -29.30 -48.48
CA ASP A 133 5.11 -30.18 -48.36
C ASP A 133 6.32 -29.48 -47.71
N LYS A 134 6.32 -28.15 -47.64
CA LYS A 134 7.29 -27.34 -46.91
C LYS A 134 6.92 -27.13 -45.43
N ILE A 135 5.70 -27.49 -45.01
CA ILE A 135 5.22 -27.26 -43.64
C ILE A 135 5.32 -28.54 -42.80
N GLU A 136 6.00 -28.46 -41.67
CA GLU A 136 6.11 -29.53 -40.67
C GLU A 136 5.45 -29.06 -39.37
N ILE A 137 4.64 -29.91 -38.73
CA ILE A 137 4.07 -29.60 -37.41
C ILE A 137 5.17 -29.81 -36.38
N PHE A 138 5.48 -28.76 -35.62
CA PHE A 138 6.46 -28.78 -34.54
C PHE A 138 5.90 -28.01 -33.35
N HIS A 139 5.30 -28.73 -32.41
CA HIS A 139 4.63 -28.14 -31.26
C HIS A 139 5.59 -27.40 -30.33
N ASN A 140 5.02 -26.60 -29.44
CA ASN A 140 5.76 -26.01 -28.33
C ASN A 140 6.51 -27.10 -27.54
N MET A 141 7.74 -26.81 -27.13
CA MET A 141 8.49 -27.69 -26.25
C MET A 141 8.74 -27.06 -24.88
N VAL A 142 8.80 -27.91 -23.87
CA VAL A 142 8.96 -27.56 -22.45
C VAL A 142 10.05 -28.43 -21.84
N ASP A 143 10.91 -27.83 -21.02
CA ASP A 143 11.94 -28.55 -20.27
C ASP A 143 11.26 -29.44 -19.20
N PRO A 144 11.30 -30.78 -19.34
CA PRO A 144 10.61 -31.70 -18.44
C PRO A 144 11.32 -31.84 -17.08
N GLN A 145 12.55 -31.35 -16.93
CA GLN A 145 13.27 -31.32 -15.65
C GLN A 145 12.93 -30.06 -14.86
N LYS A 146 12.77 -28.93 -15.55
CA LYS A 146 12.32 -27.67 -14.96
C LYS A 146 10.84 -27.72 -14.58
N TYR A 147 9.99 -28.22 -15.47
CA TYR A 147 8.55 -28.37 -15.25
C TYR A 147 8.24 -29.82 -14.93
N ARG A 148 8.26 -30.13 -13.62
CA ARG A 148 7.95 -31.45 -13.09
C ARG A 148 7.14 -31.35 -11.81
N PRO A 149 6.35 -32.38 -11.47
CA PRO A 149 5.63 -32.42 -10.21
C PRO A 149 6.60 -32.37 -9.03
N ALA A 150 6.39 -31.41 -8.13
CA ALA A 150 7.05 -31.33 -6.84
C ALA A 150 6.18 -31.89 -5.69
N SER A 151 4.89 -32.06 -5.96
CA SER A 151 3.84 -32.48 -5.02
C SER A 151 2.72 -33.21 -5.78
N GLU A 152 1.94 -34.02 -5.08
CA GLU A 152 0.66 -34.49 -5.61
C GLU A 152 -0.42 -33.40 -5.51
N ILE A 153 -1.31 -33.36 -6.49
CA ILE A 153 -2.53 -32.55 -6.42
C ILE A 153 -3.57 -33.22 -5.51
N HIS A 154 -4.51 -32.42 -5.01
CA HIS A 154 -5.56 -32.88 -4.10
C HIS A 154 -6.67 -33.66 -4.81
N ASP A 155 -7.43 -34.46 -4.06
CA ASP A 155 -8.59 -35.21 -4.60
C ASP A 155 -9.73 -34.28 -5.04
N GLU A 156 -9.89 -33.17 -4.34
CA GLU A 156 -10.75 -32.04 -4.73
C GLU A 156 -9.88 -30.78 -4.89
N PRO A 157 -10.12 -29.94 -5.90
CA PRO A 157 -9.27 -28.79 -6.17
C PRO A 157 -9.41 -27.74 -5.06
N ARG A 158 -8.28 -27.29 -4.52
CA ARG A 158 -8.24 -26.27 -3.45
C ARG A 158 -7.63 -24.97 -3.92
N LYS A 159 -6.67 -25.05 -4.85
CA LYS A 159 -5.93 -23.91 -5.35
C LYS A 159 -5.94 -23.85 -6.87
N ALA A 160 -6.26 -22.68 -7.40
CA ALA A 160 -6.20 -22.36 -8.82
C ALA A 160 -5.13 -21.29 -9.08
N LEU A 161 -4.23 -21.57 -10.01
CA LEU A 161 -3.32 -20.57 -10.56
C LEU A 161 -3.91 -20.02 -11.86
N ILE A 162 -3.94 -18.71 -12.01
CA ILE A 162 -4.23 -18.03 -13.26
C ILE A 162 -2.91 -17.49 -13.80
N LEU A 163 -2.38 -18.13 -14.84
CA LEU A 163 -1.12 -17.80 -15.50
C LEU A 163 -1.41 -17.16 -16.87
N SER A 164 -1.50 -15.84 -16.90
CA SER A 164 -1.78 -15.08 -18.13
C SER A 164 -1.18 -13.68 -18.13
N ASN A 165 -0.54 -13.34 -19.26
CA ASN A 165 -0.04 -12.00 -19.52
C ASN A 165 -1.09 -11.06 -20.14
N LYS A 166 -2.28 -11.56 -20.50
CA LYS A 166 -3.26 -10.82 -21.33
C LYS A 166 -4.69 -10.87 -20.81
N ILE A 167 -4.92 -11.48 -19.66
CA ILE A 167 -6.27 -11.61 -19.10
C ILE A 167 -6.92 -10.25 -18.85
N ASP A 168 -8.15 -10.11 -19.36
CA ASP A 168 -8.99 -8.92 -19.17
C ASP A 168 -9.80 -8.99 -17.86
N ASP A 169 -10.35 -7.84 -17.46
CA ASP A 169 -11.13 -7.72 -16.22
C ASP A 169 -12.38 -8.61 -16.22
N LYS A 170 -13.05 -8.78 -17.38
CA LYS A 170 -14.26 -9.60 -17.53
C LYS A 170 -13.94 -11.06 -17.20
N THR A 171 -12.93 -11.61 -17.85
CA THR A 171 -12.49 -13.00 -17.72
C THR A 171 -11.98 -13.27 -16.31
N GLU A 172 -11.18 -12.35 -15.75
CA GLU A 172 -10.73 -12.44 -14.37
C GLU A 172 -11.90 -12.54 -13.38
N ASN A 173 -12.89 -11.66 -13.50
CA ASN A 173 -14.05 -11.65 -12.61
C ASN A 173 -14.83 -12.96 -12.68
N ILE A 174 -15.00 -13.52 -13.88
CA ILE A 174 -15.66 -14.82 -14.09
C ILE A 174 -14.90 -15.94 -13.37
N ILE A 175 -13.56 -15.97 -13.49
CA ILE A 175 -12.74 -16.98 -12.81
C ILE A 175 -12.82 -16.83 -11.29
N ARG A 176 -12.69 -15.60 -10.77
CA ARG A 176 -12.78 -15.32 -9.31
C ARG A 176 -14.13 -15.76 -8.76
N GLU A 177 -15.21 -15.42 -9.45
CA GLU A 177 -16.56 -15.76 -9.01
C GLU A 177 -16.80 -17.28 -9.05
N ALA A 178 -16.42 -17.95 -10.13
CA ALA A 178 -16.55 -19.40 -10.26
C ALA A 178 -15.76 -20.16 -9.18
N CYS A 179 -14.49 -19.79 -8.97
CA CYS A 179 -13.65 -20.40 -7.94
C CYS A 179 -14.16 -20.08 -6.53
N GLY A 180 -14.60 -18.85 -6.27
CA GLY A 180 -15.13 -18.43 -4.97
C GLY A 180 -16.38 -19.22 -4.56
N ARG A 181 -17.27 -19.55 -5.51
CA ARG A 181 -18.45 -20.39 -5.28
C ARG A 181 -18.08 -21.82 -4.87
N LEU A 182 -16.92 -22.31 -5.32
CA LEU A 182 -16.42 -23.65 -5.02
C LEU A 182 -15.43 -23.65 -3.82
N GLY A 183 -15.17 -22.49 -3.20
CA GLY A 183 -14.21 -22.37 -2.11
C GLY A 183 -12.74 -22.58 -2.54
N ILE A 184 -12.43 -22.35 -3.82
CA ILE A 184 -11.08 -22.51 -4.39
C ILE A 184 -10.31 -21.19 -4.26
N GLU A 185 -9.11 -21.25 -3.70
CA GLU A 185 -8.20 -20.10 -3.58
C GLU A 185 -7.57 -19.79 -4.96
N CYS A 186 -7.64 -18.53 -5.40
CA CYS A 186 -7.04 -18.11 -6.67
C CYS A 186 -5.78 -17.26 -6.48
N GLN A 187 -4.73 -17.61 -7.21
CA GLN A 187 -3.53 -16.79 -7.38
C GLN A 187 -3.41 -16.32 -8.84
N PHE A 188 -3.12 -15.04 -9.04
CA PHE A 188 -3.02 -14.43 -10.38
C PHE A 188 -1.59 -14.01 -10.67
N ILE A 189 -1.06 -14.45 -11.81
CA ILE A 189 0.32 -14.25 -12.23
C ILE A 189 0.36 -13.87 -13.72
N GLY A 190 1.02 -12.74 -14.00
CA GLY A 190 1.35 -12.25 -15.33
C GLY A 190 1.56 -10.74 -15.33
N ILE A 191 1.91 -10.18 -16.49
CA ILE A 191 2.33 -8.77 -16.64
C ILE A 191 1.35 -7.78 -15.98
N ARG A 192 0.04 -8.01 -16.09
CA ARG A 192 -1.00 -7.13 -15.50
C ARG A 192 -0.96 -7.08 -13.97
N PHE A 193 -0.44 -8.12 -13.32
CA PHE A 193 -0.37 -8.24 -11.86
C PHE A 193 1.01 -7.89 -11.29
N GLY A 194 1.94 -7.41 -12.14
CA GLY A 194 3.27 -6.96 -11.75
C GLY A 194 4.41 -7.76 -12.38
N GLN A 195 5.65 -7.36 -12.08
CA GLN A 195 6.82 -8.11 -12.51
C GLN A 195 6.95 -9.40 -11.71
N ILE A 196 7.10 -10.52 -12.40
CA ILE A 196 7.30 -11.84 -11.80
C ILE A 196 8.67 -12.35 -12.21
N ASN A 197 9.41 -12.90 -11.24
CA ASN A 197 10.59 -13.67 -11.55
C ASN A 197 10.17 -14.96 -12.27
N TYR A 198 10.46 -15.05 -13.57
CA TYR A 198 10.07 -16.18 -14.40
C TYR A 198 10.63 -17.53 -13.90
N SER A 199 11.75 -17.53 -13.16
CA SER A 199 12.29 -18.75 -12.58
C SER A 199 11.37 -19.40 -11.54
N LEU A 200 10.40 -18.64 -10.99
CA LEU A 200 9.45 -19.10 -9.97
C LEU A 200 8.15 -19.66 -10.56
N VAL A 201 7.90 -19.51 -11.88
CA VAL A 201 6.69 -20.04 -12.52
C VAL A 201 6.46 -21.54 -12.24
N PRO A 202 7.47 -22.44 -12.33
CA PRO A 202 7.29 -23.83 -11.96
C PRO A 202 6.79 -24.01 -10.51
N SER A 203 7.27 -23.20 -9.56
CA SER A 203 6.84 -23.28 -8.16
C SER A 203 5.37 -22.90 -8.00
N TYR A 204 4.94 -21.79 -8.61
CA TYR A 204 3.54 -21.38 -8.57
C TYR A 204 2.60 -22.42 -9.19
N ILE A 205 3.00 -23.02 -10.32
CA ILE A 205 2.24 -24.13 -10.92
C ILE A 205 2.15 -25.30 -9.95
N ASN A 206 3.26 -25.66 -9.29
CA ASN A 206 3.32 -26.77 -8.35
C ASN A 206 2.51 -26.56 -7.05
N GLU A 207 2.22 -25.32 -6.68
CA GLU A 207 1.37 -24.98 -5.53
C GLU A 207 -0.13 -25.03 -5.84
N SER A 208 -0.52 -25.28 -7.09
CA SER A 208 -1.91 -25.30 -7.57
C SER A 208 -2.37 -26.70 -7.98
N ASP A 209 -3.68 -26.95 -7.90
CA ASP A 209 -4.32 -28.16 -8.43
C ASP A 209 -4.77 -27.93 -9.88
N ILE A 210 -5.32 -26.74 -10.13
CA ILE A 210 -5.84 -26.29 -11.42
C ILE A 210 -5.04 -25.09 -11.91
N VAL A 211 -4.77 -25.03 -13.22
CA VAL A 211 -4.10 -23.88 -13.85
C VAL A 211 -4.93 -23.34 -15.01
N PHE A 212 -5.38 -22.10 -14.90
CA PHE A 212 -5.95 -21.36 -16.03
C PHE A 212 -4.83 -20.75 -16.86
N SER A 213 -4.69 -21.16 -18.12
CA SER A 213 -3.66 -20.62 -19.02
C SER A 213 -3.96 -20.92 -20.49
N LEU A 214 -3.11 -20.39 -21.38
CA LEU A 214 -3.15 -20.64 -22.83
C LEU A 214 -1.81 -21.20 -23.33
N GLY A 215 -1.84 -21.88 -24.47
CA GLY A 215 -0.66 -22.29 -25.23
C GLY A 215 0.37 -23.03 -24.39
N ARG A 216 1.59 -22.50 -24.36
CA ARG A 216 2.71 -23.12 -23.62
C ARG A 216 2.45 -23.20 -22.11
N GLY A 217 1.71 -22.27 -21.52
CA GLY A 217 1.38 -22.31 -20.08
C GLY A 217 0.49 -23.49 -19.70
N ALA A 218 -0.45 -23.88 -20.58
CA ALA A 218 -1.23 -25.10 -20.40
C ALA A 218 -0.35 -26.36 -20.48
N ILE A 219 0.65 -26.36 -21.37
CA ILE A 219 1.62 -27.47 -21.47
C ILE A 219 2.52 -27.55 -20.24
N GLU A 220 3.03 -26.41 -19.75
CA GLU A 220 3.80 -26.33 -18.51
C GLU A 220 3.03 -26.87 -17.30
N ALA A 221 1.72 -26.56 -17.22
CA ALA A 221 0.84 -27.11 -16.18
C ALA A 221 0.72 -28.64 -16.27
N MET A 222 0.50 -29.20 -17.47
CA MET A 222 0.46 -30.65 -17.67
C MET A 222 1.81 -31.31 -17.34
N MET A 223 2.93 -30.69 -17.70
CA MET A 223 4.28 -31.20 -17.39
C MET A 223 4.53 -31.29 -15.88
N CYS A 224 4.03 -30.31 -15.13
CA CYS A 224 4.02 -30.34 -13.67
C CYS A 224 2.99 -31.30 -13.08
N GLY A 225 2.14 -31.95 -13.88
CA GLY A 225 1.09 -32.86 -13.40
C GLY A 225 -0.09 -32.15 -12.75
N ARG A 226 -0.46 -30.98 -13.28
CA ARG A 226 -1.62 -30.17 -12.86
C ARG A 226 -2.68 -30.20 -13.95
N VAL A 227 -3.93 -29.91 -13.60
CA VAL A 227 -5.04 -29.95 -14.56
C VAL A 227 -5.25 -28.55 -15.15
N PRO A 228 -4.93 -28.32 -16.44
CA PRO A 228 -5.15 -27.01 -17.02
C PRO A 228 -6.61 -26.82 -17.44
N ILE A 229 -7.10 -25.59 -17.30
CA ILE A 229 -8.33 -25.12 -17.94
C ILE A 229 -7.93 -24.04 -18.94
N VAL A 230 -8.18 -24.29 -20.22
CA VAL A 230 -7.88 -23.33 -21.28
C VAL A 230 -8.99 -22.29 -21.29
N PHE A 231 -8.73 -21.13 -20.69
CA PHE A 231 -9.65 -19.99 -20.66
C PHE A 231 -8.90 -18.68 -20.39
N ASP A 232 -9.12 -17.67 -21.24
CA ASP A 232 -8.51 -16.34 -21.15
C ASP A 232 -9.35 -15.32 -21.97
N TYR A 233 -8.79 -14.13 -22.25
CA TYR A 233 -9.38 -13.00 -22.99
C TYR A 233 -9.93 -13.32 -24.39
N ARG A 234 -9.73 -14.54 -24.91
CA ARG A 234 -10.17 -14.97 -26.24
C ARG A 234 -11.20 -16.10 -26.21
N GLY A 235 -11.77 -16.37 -25.04
CA GLY A 235 -12.62 -17.53 -24.81
C GLY A 235 -11.82 -18.73 -24.31
N GLY A 236 -12.50 -19.86 -24.18
CA GLY A 236 -11.93 -21.07 -23.62
C GLY A 236 -12.19 -22.32 -24.43
N ASP A 237 -11.30 -23.30 -24.25
CA ASP A 237 -11.46 -24.65 -24.73
C ASP A 237 -11.87 -25.63 -23.60
N GLY A 238 -12.04 -25.10 -22.37
CA GLY A 238 -12.48 -25.87 -21.20
C GLY A 238 -11.33 -26.59 -20.49
N MET A 239 -11.70 -27.46 -19.56
CA MET A 239 -10.78 -28.34 -18.86
C MET A 239 -10.14 -29.31 -19.85
N VAL A 240 -8.82 -29.35 -19.84
CA VAL A 240 -8.09 -30.35 -20.63
C VAL A 240 -8.21 -31.69 -19.90
N THR A 241 -8.60 -32.72 -20.63
CA THR A 241 -8.69 -34.10 -20.19
C THR A 241 -7.94 -34.99 -21.17
N PRO A 242 -7.56 -36.22 -20.79
CA PRO A 242 -6.89 -37.16 -21.70
C PRO A 242 -7.64 -37.36 -23.02
N GLU A 243 -8.97 -37.27 -23.00
CA GLU A 243 -9.84 -37.50 -24.16
C GLU A 243 -9.89 -36.31 -25.14
N ASN A 244 -9.78 -35.07 -24.64
CA ASN A 244 -9.90 -33.87 -25.48
C ASN A 244 -8.55 -33.20 -25.79
N MET A 245 -7.47 -33.57 -25.08
CA MET A 245 -6.16 -32.93 -25.18
C MET A 245 -5.65 -32.87 -26.62
N THR A 246 -5.71 -33.98 -27.37
CA THR A 246 -5.26 -34.04 -28.76
C THR A 246 -6.04 -33.07 -29.65
N GLU A 247 -7.32 -32.86 -29.40
CA GLU A 247 -8.15 -31.97 -30.21
C GLU A 247 -7.88 -30.49 -29.91
N ILE A 248 -7.68 -30.15 -28.64
CA ILE A 248 -7.31 -28.80 -28.20
C ILE A 248 -5.88 -28.45 -28.66
N MET A 249 -4.97 -29.43 -28.65
CA MET A 249 -3.60 -29.32 -29.14
C MET A 249 -3.53 -28.84 -30.60
N LYS A 250 -4.48 -29.24 -31.45
CA LYS A 250 -4.57 -28.79 -32.86
C LYS A 250 -4.68 -27.27 -33.02
N HIS A 251 -5.09 -26.59 -31.96
CA HIS A 251 -5.25 -25.14 -31.91
C HIS A 251 -4.32 -24.51 -30.88
N ASN A 252 -3.23 -25.20 -30.50
CA ASN A 252 -2.19 -24.72 -29.59
C ASN A 252 -2.78 -24.20 -28.26
N PHE A 253 -3.77 -24.91 -27.69
CA PHE A 253 -4.40 -24.55 -26.40
C PHE A 253 -4.80 -23.07 -26.32
N SER A 254 -5.33 -22.53 -27.42
CA SER A 254 -5.46 -21.08 -27.59
C SER A 254 -6.80 -20.50 -27.15
N GLY A 255 -7.75 -21.34 -26.71
CA GLY A 255 -9.13 -20.93 -26.43
C GLY A 255 -9.98 -20.78 -27.68
N ARG A 256 -9.44 -21.10 -28.87
CA ARG A 256 -10.10 -20.91 -30.16
C ARG A 256 -10.67 -22.19 -30.76
N ARG A 257 -10.41 -23.36 -30.17
CA ARG A 257 -10.96 -24.62 -30.70
C ARG A 257 -12.46 -24.62 -30.54
N TYR A 258 -12.93 -24.31 -29.33
CA TYR A 258 -14.35 -24.24 -29.00
C TYR A 258 -14.81 -22.79 -28.80
N GLY A 259 -13.91 -21.87 -28.42
CA GLY A 259 -14.24 -20.45 -28.34
C GLY A 259 -15.33 -20.15 -27.29
N ILE A 260 -15.36 -20.91 -26.20
CA ILE A 260 -16.44 -20.84 -25.21
C ILE A 260 -16.32 -19.53 -24.42
N GLU A 261 -17.39 -18.75 -24.42
CA GLU A 261 -17.57 -17.64 -23.49
C GLU A 261 -18.31 -18.14 -22.25
N TYR A 262 -17.57 -18.39 -21.17
CA TYR A 262 -18.16 -18.88 -19.92
C TYR A 262 -18.88 -17.78 -19.14
N THR A 263 -20.00 -18.11 -18.52
CA THR A 263 -20.47 -17.44 -17.29
C THR A 263 -19.79 -18.06 -16.06
N ALA A 264 -19.87 -17.40 -14.90
CA ALA A 264 -19.33 -17.95 -13.65
C ALA A 264 -20.00 -19.29 -13.27
N ASP A 265 -21.30 -19.46 -13.53
CA ASP A 265 -22.03 -20.72 -13.34
C ASP A 265 -21.50 -21.84 -14.23
N GLN A 266 -21.33 -21.55 -15.53
CA GLN A 266 -20.84 -22.52 -16.49
C GLN A 266 -19.39 -22.93 -16.18
N LEU A 267 -18.55 -21.96 -15.78
CA LEU A 267 -17.17 -22.25 -15.41
C LEU A 267 -17.09 -23.07 -14.11
N ALA A 268 -17.95 -22.81 -13.13
CA ALA A 268 -18.02 -23.61 -11.91
C ALA A 268 -18.39 -25.07 -12.21
N LEU A 269 -19.36 -25.31 -13.10
CA LEU A 269 -19.70 -26.65 -13.57
C LEU A 269 -18.53 -27.33 -14.31
N GLU A 270 -17.78 -26.56 -15.10
CA GLU A 270 -16.59 -27.07 -15.78
C GLU A 270 -15.49 -27.46 -14.79
N ILE A 271 -15.24 -26.65 -13.75
CA ILE A 271 -14.27 -26.96 -12.69
C ILE A 271 -14.68 -28.22 -11.92
N GLN A 272 -15.98 -28.45 -11.69
CA GLN A 272 -16.48 -29.65 -11.01
C GLN A 272 -16.21 -30.96 -11.77
N ARG A 273 -15.84 -30.90 -13.06
CA ARG A 273 -15.39 -32.08 -13.82
C ARG A 273 -13.97 -32.53 -13.46
N TYR A 274 -13.29 -31.79 -12.57
CA TYR A 274 -11.95 -32.10 -12.10
C TYR A 274 -11.82 -33.54 -11.63
N ASP A 275 -10.73 -34.17 -12.03
CA ASP A 275 -10.32 -35.48 -11.54
C ASP A 275 -8.80 -35.47 -11.31
N LYS A 276 -8.37 -35.83 -10.10
CA LYS A 276 -6.94 -35.92 -9.75
C LYS A 276 -6.15 -36.81 -10.72
N ARG A 277 -6.77 -37.84 -11.31
CA ARG A 277 -6.14 -38.74 -12.28
C ARG A 277 -5.65 -38.00 -13.53
N TYR A 278 -6.37 -36.95 -13.95
CA TYR A 278 -5.99 -36.14 -15.10
C TYR A 278 -4.60 -35.53 -14.95
N GLY A 279 -4.17 -35.14 -13.74
CA GLY A 279 -2.84 -34.59 -13.53
C GLY A 279 -1.73 -35.56 -13.95
N ARG A 280 -1.85 -36.84 -13.59
CA ARG A 280 -0.89 -37.88 -13.99
C ARG A 280 -1.02 -38.21 -15.47
N ASP A 281 -2.23 -38.45 -15.94
CA ASP A 281 -2.48 -38.96 -17.29
C ASP A 281 -2.13 -37.90 -18.36
N LEU A 282 -2.49 -36.63 -18.13
CA LEU A 282 -2.09 -35.51 -19.00
C LEU A 282 -0.58 -35.28 -19.00
N ARG A 283 0.10 -35.51 -17.86
CA ARG A 283 1.55 -35.40 -17.79
C ARG A 283 2.23 -36.42 -18.68
N GLU A 284 1.74 -37.66 -18.69
CA GLU A 284 2.27 -38.71 -19.55
C GLU A 284 2.16 -38.33 -21.02
N ILE A 285 0.98 -37.91 -21.45
CA ILE A 285 0.71 -37.43 -22.81
C ILE A 285 1.58 -36.20 -23.14
N ALA A 286 1.69 -35.24 -22.22
CA ALA A 286 2.51 -34.05 -22.42
C ALA A 286 4.01 -34.38 -22.58
N ASN A 287 4.54 -35.34 -21.81
CA ASN A 287 5.92 -35.81 -21.94
C ASN A 287 6.18 -36.54 -23.28
N GLU A 288 5.16 -37.10 -23.90
CA GLU A 288 5.25 -37.67 -25.24
C GLU A 288 5.39 -36.57 -26.30
N HIS A 289 4.49 -35.58 -26.27
CA HIS A 289 4.36 -34.59 -27.34
C HIS A 289 5.27 -33.37 -27.19
N PHE A 290 5.52 -32.88 -25.98
CA PHE A 290 6.12 -31.56 -25.76
C PHE A 290 7.44 -31.59 -24.98
N SER A 291 7.96 -32.76 -24.63
CA SER A 291 9.23 -32.86 -23.92
C SER A 291 10.37 -32.37 -24.80
N ALA A 292 11.07 -31.33 -24.34
CA ALA A 292 12.23 -30.78 -25.04
C ALA A 292 13.37 -31.83 -25.18
N ASP A 293 13.44 -32.83 -24.29
CA ASP A 293 14.38 -33.95 -24.43
C ASP A 293 14.14 -34.78 -25.70
N LYS A 294 12.89 -34.87 -26.19
CA LYS A 294 12.57 -35.59 -27.43
C LYS A 294 12.57 -34.64 -28.63
N GLN A 295 11.94 -33.48 -28.47
CA GLN A 295 11.70 -32.55 -29.57
C GLN A 295 12.98 -31.89 -30.09
N ALA A 296 14.01 -31.73 -29.24
CA ALA A 296 15.28 -31.17 -29.68
C ALA A 296 16.01 -32.06 -30.70
N ASP A 297 15.93 -33.39 -30.56
CA ASP A 297 16.54 -34.32 -31.53
C ASP A 297 15.79 -34.34 -32.86
N VAL A 298 14.46 -34.25 -32.81
CA VAL A 298 13.62 -34.05 -34.01
C VAL A 298 14.02 -32.77 -34.72
N LEU A 299 14.17 -31.67 -33.98
CA LEU A 299 14.54 -30.35 -34.51
C LEU A 299 15.94 -30.38 -35.15
N ILE A 300 16.93 -31.00 -34.52
CA ILE A 300 18.27 -31.22 -35.09
C ILE A 300 18.19 -32.04 -36.39
N GLY A 301 17.30 -33.04 -36.45
CA GLY A 301 17.04 -33.80 -37.67
C GLY A 301 16.49 -32.91 -38.80
N ILE A 302 15.55 -32.00 -38.49
CA ILE A 302 15.02 -31.02 -39.45
C ILE A 302 16.15 -30.09 -39.93
N TYR A 303 16.99 -29.60 -39.02
CA TYR A 303 18.13 -28.74 -39.32
C TYR A 303 19.11 -29.43 -40.28
N GLY A 304 19.46 -30.68 -40.00
CA GLY A 304 20.35 -31.47 -40.86
C GLY A 304 19.78 -31.71 -42.26
N ARG A 305 18.45 -31.85 -42.40
CA ARG A 305 17.79 -31.93 -43.73
C ARG A 305 17.85 -30.59 -44.45
N ALA A 306 17.54 -29.49 -43.75
CA ALA A 306 17.58 -28.15 -44.33
C ALA A 306 19.00 -27.76 -44.80
N ALA A 307 20.03 -28.05 -43.99
CA ALA A 307 21.43 -27.75 -44.31
C ALA A 307 21.93 -28.49 -45.56
N LYS A 308 21.43 -29.70 -45.82
CA LYS A 308 21.83 -30.53 -46.99
C LYS A 308 21.24 -30.05 -48.32
N ASN A 309 20.13 -29.33 -48.30
CA ASN A 309 19.48 -28.85 -49.53
C ASN A 309 20.27 -27.72 -50.23
N GLY A 310 21.40 -27.29 -49.65
CA GLY A 310 22.37 -26.41 -50.28
C GLY A 310 21.94 -24.94 -50.33
N PRO A 311 22.85 -24.05 -50.79
CA PRO A 311 22.55 -22.65 -51.03
C PRO A 311 21.36 -22.49 -51.96
N ILE A 312 20.47 -21.56 -51.64
CA ILE A 312 19.38 -21.22 -52.54
C ILE A 312 19.90 -20.19 -53.55
N GLU A 313 19.91 -20.56 -54.82
CA GLU A 313 20.14 -19.63 -55.92
C GLU A 313 18.93 -18.71 -56.04
N ASN A 314 18.97 -17.58 -55.32
CA ASN A 314 17.95 -16.56 -55.44
C ASN A 314 18.28 -15.62 -56.59
N ASP A 315 17.65 -15.83 -57.74
CA ASP A 315 17.84 -14.99 -58.93
C ASP A 315 16.66 -14.02 -59.17
N LYS A 316 17.03 -12.80 -59.56
CA LYS A 316 16.25 -11.69 -60.15
C LYS A 316 15.22 -10.92 -59.32
N VAL A 317 14.40 -11.51 -58.45
CA VAL A 317 13.34 -10.74 -57.72
C VAL A 317 13.84 -10.12 -56.40
N GLN A 318 14.83 -10.74 -55.76
CA GLN A 318 15.35 -10.31 -54.45
C GLN A 318 16.34 -9.15 -54.51
N GLY A 319 17.02 -8.95 -55.65
CA GLY A 319 18.18 -8.05 -55.73
C GLY A 319 17.87 -6.56 -55.50
N SER A 320 16.66 -6.09 -55.82
CA SER A 320 16.27 -4.69 -55.59
C SER A 320 15.25 -4.51 -54.46
N LEU A 321 14.30 -5.43 -54.32
CA LEU A 321 13.23 -5.32 -53.32
C LEU A 321 13.73 -5.54 -51.90
N LEU A 322 14.50 -6.59 -51.63
CA LEU A 322 14.95 -6.92 -50.28
C LEU A 322 15.84 -5.80 -49.68
N PRO A 323 16.87 -5.28 -50.38
CA PRO A 323 17.62 -4.13 -49.87
C PRO A 323 16.75 -2.89 -49.63
N THR A 324 15.78 -2.60 -50.51
CA THR A 324 14.85 -1.47 -50.34
C THR A 324 13.96 -1.65 -49.11
N PHE A 325 13.45 -2.86 -48.86
CA PHE A 325 12.67 -3.18 -47.66
C PHE A 325 13.51 -3.01 -46.39
N ILE A 326 14.72 -3.56 -46.37
CA ILE A 326 15.63 -3.44 -45.23
C ILE A 326 15.96 -1.97 -44.96
N HIS A 327 16.31 -1.20 -46.00
CA HIS A 327 16.59 0.22 -45.85
C HIS A 327 15.40 1.00 -45.30
N THR A 328 14.18 0.69 -45.78
CA THR A 328 12.94 1.31 -45.27
C THR A 328 12.72 0.98 -43.79
N ILE A 329 12.93 -0.28 -43.40
CA ILE A 329 12.81 -0.72 -42.01
C ILE A 329 13.83 0.01 -41.13
N GLU A 330 15.08 0.11 -41.58
CA GLU A 330 16.14 0.85 -40.87
C GLU A 330 15.83 2.34 -40.73
N GLU A 331 15.37 2.98 -41.80
CA GLU A 331 15.01 4.41 -41.79
C GLU A 331 13.84 4.68 -40.83
N VAL A 332 12.75 3.90 -40.92
CA VAL A 332 11.59 4.02 -40.04
C VAL A 332 12.00 3.79 -38.59
N ARG A 333 12.88 2.82 -38.32
CA ARG A 333 13.39 2.56 -36.97
C ARG A 333 14.23 3.72 -36.45
N ASN A 334 15.16 4.24 -37.25
CA ASN A 334 16.02 5.35 -36.87
C ASN A 334 15.19 6.62 -36.59
N TYR A 335 14.21 6.91 -37.44
CA TYR A 335 13.27 8.01 -37.22
C TYR A 335 12.45 7.82 -35.94
N THR A 336 11.86 6.64 -35.77
CA THR A 336 11.06 6.31 -34.58
C THR A 336 11.88 6.45 -33.30
N HIS A 337 13.12 5.93 -33.31
CA HIS A 337 14.02 6.04 -32.17
C HIS A 337 14.38 7.51 -31.87
N HIS A 338 14.66 8.30 -32.89
CA HIS A 338 14.93 9.73 -32.72
C HIS A 338 13.75 10.48 -32.08
N VAL A 339 12.52 10.25 -32.59
CA VAL A 339 11.30 10.88 -32.05
C VAL A 339 11.02 10.43 -30.62
N LEU A 340 11.11 9.13 -30.32
CA LEU A 340 10.89 8.61 -28.98
C LEU A 340 11.93 9.14 -27.99
N THR A 341 13.21 9.16 -28.35
CA THR A 341 14.28 9.71 -27.50
C THR A 341 14.06 11.20 -27.22
N LYS A 342 13.68 11.98 -28.23
CA LYS A 342 13.35 13.40 -28.05
C LYS A 342 12.17 13.61 -27.08
N ASN A 343 11.11 12.84 -27.26
CA ASN A 343 9.92 12.93 -26.39
C ASN A 343 10.23 12.46 -24.96
N PHE A 344 11.00 11.39 -24.80
CA PHE A 344 11.40 10.87 -23.50
C PHE A 344 12.28 11.87 -22.74
N ASN A 345 13.25 12.48 -23.43
CA ASN A 345 14.09 13.53 -22.85
C ASN A 345 13.26 14.76 -22.42
N ALA A 346 12.25 15.15 -23.20
CA ALA A 346 11.34 16.23 -22.82
C ALA A 346 10.51 15.88 -21.58
N GLN A 347 10.03 14.63 -21.46
CA GLN A 347 9.30 14.15 -20.28
C GLN A 347 10.19 14.06 -19.04
N ILE A 348 11.45 13.59 -19.17
CA ILE A 348 12.43 13.59 -18.08
C ILE A 348 12.63 15.02 -17.57
N SER A 349 12.89 15.98 -18.47
CA SER A 349 13.08 17.38 -18.10
C SER A 349 11.88 17.94 -17.34
N LEU A 350 10.66 17.65 -17.80
CA LEU A 350 9.43 18.09 -17.12
C LEU A 350 9.30 17.46 -15.72
N ARG A 351 9.64 16.18 -15.58
CA ARG A 351 9.52 15.45 -14.31
C ARG A 351 10.58 15.89 -13.30
N ASP A 352 11.79 16.24 -13.77
CA ASP A 352 12.84 16.84 -12.95
C ASP A 352 12.41 18.21 -12.42
N ASP A 353 11.75 19.03 -13.23
CA ASP A 353 11.18 20.31 -12.78
C ASP A 353 10.08 20.11 -11.73
N GLN A 354 9.20 19.12 -11.92
CA GLN A 354 8.17 18.78 -10.93
C GLN A 354 8.79 18.30 -9.62
N LEU A 355 9.84 17.48 -9.68
CA LEU A 355 10.55 16.99 -8.51
C LEU A 355 11.19 18.14 -7.73
N ARG A 356 11.88 19.07 -8.43
CA ARG A 356 12.43 20.28 -7.82
C ARG A 356 11.37 21.12 -7.10
N GLN A 357 10.21 21.32 -7.73
CA GLN A 357 9.10 22.05 -7.11
C GLN A 357 8.53 21.34 -5.88
N ALA A 358 8.43 20.01 -5.92
CA ALA A 358 7.99 19.21 -4.78
C ALA A 358 8.98 19.28 -3.61
N GLU A 359 10.29 19.23 -3.89
CA GLU A 359 11.34 19.39 -2.88
C GLU A 359 11.29 20.76 -2.20
N LEU A 360 11.12 21.84 -2.96
CA LEU A 360 10.95 23.20 -2.41
C LEU A 360 9.70 23.30 -1.51
N ARG A 361 8.58 22.72 -1.93
CA ARG A 361 7.36 22.66 -1.09
C ARG A 361 7.57 21.85 0.18
N ALA A 362 8.26 20.72 0.09
CA ALA A 362 8.58 19.89 1.25
C ALA A 362 9.49 20.63 2.24
N GLN A 363 10.46 21.42 1.76
CA GLN A 363 11.27 22.29 2.61
C GLN A 363 10.42 23.39 3.28
N GLY A 364 9.53 24.04 2.54
CA GLY A 364 8.61 25.04 3.11
C GLY A 364 7.70 24.46 4.20
N LEU A 365 7.13 23.27 3.96
CA LEU A 365 6.31 22.56 4.95
C LEU A 365 7.11 22.17 6.19
N LYS A 366 8.37 21.73 6.03
CA LYS A 366 9.26 21.46 7.18
C LYS A 366 9.49 22.72 8.02
N GLY A 367 9.67 23.88 7.39
CA GLY A 367 9.76 25.17 8.06
C GLY A 367 8.49 25.49 8.87
N ALA A 368 7.33 25.39 8.24
CA ALA A 368 6.04 25.64 8.89
C ALA A 368 5.78 24.68 10.07
N ILE A 369 6.14 23.40 9.94
CA ILE A 369 6.05 22.44 11.05
C ILE A 369 6.96 22.87 12.22
N HIS A 370 8.14 23.42 11.94
CA HIS A 370 9.05 23.89 12.99
C HIS A 370 8.46 25.09 13.73
N GLU A 371 7.88 26.05 13.01
CA GLU A 371 7.19 27.20 13.59
C GLU A 371 5.99 26.78 14.44
N LEU A 372 5.11 25.92 13.91
CA LEU A 372 3.95 25.40 14.65
C LEU A 372 4.36 24.64 15.92
N LYS A 373 5.47 23.90 15.89
CA LYS A 373 6.01 23.24 17.09
C LYS A 373 6.48 24.25 18.14
N ALA A 374 7.10 25.35 17.72
CA ALA A 374 7.50 26.40 18.63
C ALA A 374 6.29 27.11 19.26
N GLU A 375 5.25 27.40 18.46
CA GLU A 375 3.99 27.97 18.97
C GLU A 375 3.28 27.03 19.96
N LEU A 376 3.23 25.72 19.66
CA LEU A 376 2.67 24.72 20.57
C LEU A 376 3.39 24.70 21.91
N SER A 377 4.73 24.69 21.89
CA SER A 377 5.53 24.74 23.13
C SER A 377 5.21 25.99 23.96
N LEU A 378 5.10 27.15 23.32
CA LEU A 378 4.76 28.39 24.01
C LEU A 378 3.36 28.32 24.64
N ARG A 379 2.42 27.69 23.96
CA ARG A 379 1.04 27.55 24.43
C ARG A 379 0.91 26.52 25.56
N ASP A 380 1.71 25.46 25.54
CA ASP A 380 1.84 24.51 26.64
C ASP A 380 2.39 25.18 27.89
N ASP A 381 3.41 26.03 27.76
CA ASP A 381 3.94 26.82 28.88
C ASP A 381 2.87 27.76 29.47
N GLN A 382 2.09 28.42 28.62
CA GLN A 382 0.98 29.28 29.05
C GLN A 382 -0.12 28.50 29.78
N LEU A 383 -0.48 27.32 29.27
CA LEU A 383 -1.44 26.43 29.93
C LEU A 383 -0.95 26.01 31.31
N HIS A 384 0.33 25.62 31.42
CA HIS A 384 0.93 25.24 32.70
C HIS A 384 0.89 26.41 33.72
N GLN A 385 1.21 27.63 33.29
CA GLN A 385 1.09 28.82 34.15
C GLN A 385 -0.35 29.08 34.58
N ALA A 386 -1.33 28.92 33.68
CA ALA A 386 -2.74 29.08 34.01
C ALA A 386 -3.22 28.02 35.02
N GLU A 387 -2.77 26.78 34.90
CA GLU A 387 -3.06 25.70 35.85
C GLU A 387 -2.50 25.99 37.25
N LEU A 388 -1.25 26.45 37.34
CA LEU A 388 -0.63 26.88 38.60
C LEU A 388 -1.42 28.03 39.23
N GLY A 389 -1.81 29.02 38.43
CA GLY A 389 -2.67 30.12 38.87
C GLY A 389 -4.02 29.64 39.42
N ALA A 390 -4.68 28.72 38.71
CA ALA A 390 -5.95 28.13 39.14
C ALA A 390 -5.82 27.34 40.45
N GLN A 391 -4.72 26.59 40.64
CA GLN A 391 -4.44 25.88 41.89
C GLN A 391 -4.22 26.86 43.06
N SER A 392 -3.47 27.94 42.84
CA SER A 392 -3.27 28.99 43.85
C SER A 392 -4.60 29.62 44.25
N LEU A 393 -5.43 30.02 43.28
CA LEU A 393 -6.76 30.59 43.52
C LEU A 393 -7.64 29.63 44.31
N LYS A 394 -7.63 28.33 43.96
CA LYS A 394 -8.36 27.31 44.70
C LYS A 394 -7.92 27.24 46.17
N GLY A 395 -6.61 27.28 46.42
CA GLY A 395 -6.06 27.34 47.78
C GLY A 395 -6.56 28.57 48.56
N THR A 396 -6.58 29.74 47.92
CA THR A 396 -7.12 30.97 48.53
C THR A 396 -8.61 30.86 48.82
N ILE A 397 -9.41 30.26 47.92
CA ILE A 397 -10.83 30.00 48.14
C ILE A 397 -11.02 29.06 49.33
N ASP A 398 -10.23 27.99 49.43
CA ASP A 398 -10.32 27.03 50.54
C ASP A 398 -9.99 27.70 51.88
N GLU A 399 -8.99 28.58 51.91
CA GLU A 399 -8.62 29.36 53.09
C GLU A 399 -9.72 30.37 53.50
N LEU A 400 -10.27 31.10 52.53
CA LEU A 400 -11.42 31.98 52.72
C LEU A 400 -12.63 31.22 53.28
N ASN A 401 -12.95 30.05 52.72
CA ASN A 401 -14.03 29.19 53.20
C ASN A 401 -13.80 28.75 54.66
N ARG A 402 -12.55 28.44 55.01
CA ARG A 402 -12.16 28.13 56.39
C ARG A 402 -12.39 29.31 57.32
N HIS A 403 -12.02 30.52 56.89
CA HIS A 403 -12.25 31.74 57.66
C HIS A 403 -13.73 32.05 57.86
N ILE A 404 -14.54 31.92 56.80
CA ILE A 404 -16.00 32.07 56.87
C ILE A 404 -16.58 31.07 57.86
N SER A 405 -16.13 29.80 57.85
CA SER A 405 -16.58 28.79 58.81
C SER A 405 -16.26 29.19 60.26
N LEU A 406 -15.04 29.66 60.53
CA LEU A 406 -14.64 30.10 61.87
C LEU A 406 -15.46 31.31 62.34
N GLN A 407 -15.70 32.28 61.46
CA GLN A 407 -16.55 33.42 61.76
C GLN A 407 -17.99 33.00 62.04
N ASN A 408 -18.53 32.06 61.27
CA ASN A 408 -19.87 31.51 61.53
C ASN A 408 -19.95 30.83 62.90
N ASP A 409 -18.95 30.02 63.28
CA ASP A 409 -18.89 29.40 64.61
C ASP A 409 -18.84 30.44 65.73
N GLN A 410 -18.12 31.54 65.51
CA GLN A 410 -18.03 32.64 66.46
C GLN A 410 -19.35 33.40 66.58
N ILE A 411 -20.03 33.67 65.47
CA ILE A 411 -21.38 34.24 65.46
C ILE A 411 -22.36 33.34 66.22
N VAL A 412 -22.29 32.01 66.04
CA VAL A 412 -23.13 31.07 66.78
C VAL A 412 -22.85 31.11 68.28
N LYS A 413 -21.58 31.22 68.69
CA LYS A 413 -21.19 31.38 70.11
C LYS A 413 -21.66 32.72 70.70
N GLU A 414 -21.50 33.81 69.97
CA GLU A 414 -21.99 35.11 70.41
C GLU A 414 -23.51 35.11 70.52
N LYS A 415 -24.21 34.49 69.56
CA LYS A 415 -25.66 34.35 69.58
C LYS A 415 -26.15 33.55 70.80
N THR A 416 -25.53 32.41 71.08
CA THR A 416 -25.86 31.61 72.29
C THR A 416 -25.54 32.36 73.59
N HIS A 417 -24.48 33.17 73.61
CA HIS A 417 -24.18 34.04 74.74
C HIS A 417 -25.21 35.16 74.92
N THR A 418 -25.65 35.81 73.84
CA THR A 418 -26.71 36.81 73.89
C THR A 418 -28.04 36.20 74.31
N ASP A 419 -28.39 35.00 73.82
CA ASP A 419 -29.60 34.30 74.23
C ASP A 419 -29.55 33.97 75.75
N SER A 420 -28.38 33.54 76.25
CA SER A 420 -28.15 33.33 77.69
C SER A 420 -28.28 34.61 78.52
N LEU A 421 -27.72 35.72 78.05
CA LEU A 421 -27.83 37.03 78.73
C LEU A 421 -29.27 37.55 78.71
N GLU A 422 -30.01 37.30 77.62
CA GLU A 422 -31.41 37.68 77.51
C GLU A 422 -32.29 36.85 78.46
N GLU A 423 -31.99 35.56 78.66
CA GLU A 423 -32.59 34.75 79.71
C GLU A 423 -32.27 35.28 81.12
N GLU A 424 -31.03 35.69 81.39
CA GLU A 424 -30.65 36.30 82.67
C GLU A 424 -31.34 37.65 82.90
N LEU A 425 -31.45 38.50 81.87
CA LEU A 425 -32.21 39.75 81.92
C LEU A 425 -33.70 39.50 82.15
N GLN A 426 -34.28 38.47 81.54
CA GLN A 426 -35.66 38.04 81.83
C GLN A 426 -35.81 37.59 83.28
N ARG A 427 -34.85 36.82 83.83
CA ARG A 427 -34.84 36.43 85.25
C ARG A 427 -34.71 37.65 86.17
N MET A 428 -33.85 38.61 85.85
CA MET A 428 -33.70 39.87 86.60
C MET A 428 -34.96 40.74 86.55
N ARG A 429 -35.62 40.85 85.39
CA ARG A 429 -36.91 41.59 85.27
C ARG A 429 -38.04 40.95 86.06
N ARG A 430 -37.99 39.64 86.29
CA ARG A 430 -38.94 38.89 87.14
C ARG A 430 -38.56 38.92 88.63
N SER A 431 -37.39 39.45 88.99
CA SER A 431 -36.94 39.57 90.38
C SER A 431 -37.58 40.77 91.10
N VAL A 432 -37.95 40.55 92.36
CA VAL A 432 -38.63 41.50 93.24
C VAL A 432 -37.80 42.76 93.47
N SER A 433 -36.46 42.65 93.52
CA SER A 433 -35.54 43.76 93.76
C SER A 433 -35.50 44.77 92.59
N TRP A 434 -35.60 44.31 91.33
CA TRP A 434 -35.62 45.19 90.16
C TRP A 434 -36.93 45.97 90.05
N GLN A 435 -38.06 45.32 90.36
CA GLN A 435 -39.38 45.97 90.42
C GLN A 435 -39.45 47.02 91.55
N PHE A 436 -38.75 46.79 92.66
CA PHE A 436 -38.65 47.75 93.78
C PHE A 436 -37.74 48.95 93.43
N GLY A 437 -36.57 48.71 92.82
CA GLY A 437 -35.65 49.76 92.40
C GLY A 437 -36.23 50.74 91.38
N MET A 438 -37.00 50.25 90.40
CA MET A 438 -37.71 51.08 89.43
C MET A 438 -38.86 51.90 90.04
N LYS A 439 -39.50 51.40 91.11
CA LYS A 439 -40.50 52.18 91.87
C LYS A 439 -39.85 53.32 92.66
N ILE A 440 -38.67 53.08 93.25
CA ILE A 440 -37.93 54.09 94.02
C ILE A 440 -37.36 55.19 93.11
N SER A 441 -36.83 54.85 91.93
CA SER A 441 -36.28 55.84 90.99
C SER A 441 -37.38 56.77 90.41
N ARG A 442 -38.57 56.23 90.11
CA ARG A 442 -39.74 57.03 89.69
C ARG A 442 -40.31 57.90 90.81
N PHE A 443 -40.28 57.43 92.06
CA PHE A 443 -40.68 58.24 93.22
C PHE A 443 -39.71 59.40 93.48
N ALA A 444 -38.40 59.13 93.43
CA ALA A 444 -37.37 60.14 93.62
C ALA A 444 -37.39 61.24 92.53
N ALA A 445 -37.72 60.89 91.28
CA ALA A 445 -37.86 61.86 90.19
C ALA A 445 -39.09 62.78 90.33
N ARG A 446 -40.14 62.35 91.06
CA ARG A 446 -41.37 63.13 91.30
C ARG A 446 -41.35 63.95 92.60
N ALA A 447 -40.66 63.49 93.63
CA ALA A 447 -40.66 64.13 94.95
C ALA A 447 -39.65 65.28 95.11
N PHE A 448 -38.64 65.37 94.23
CA PHE A 448 -37.53 66.32 94.38
C PHE A 448 -37.19 67.03 93.06
N PRO A 449 -37.60 68.30 92.87
CA PRO A 449 -37.19 69.12 91.72
C PRO A 449 -35.68 69.31 91.66
N ARG A 450 -35.10 69.22 90.45
CA ARG A 450 -33.64 69.13 90.17
C ARG A 450 -32.78 70.26 90.77
N SER A 451 -33.37 71.39 91.15
CA SER A 451 -32.65 72.56 91.69
C SER A 451 -32.60 72.64 93.22
N SER A 452 -33.27 71.74 93.97
CA SER A 452 -33.33 71.82 95.44
C SER A 452 -32.12 71.21 96.15
N ILE A 453 -31.70 71.82 97.27
CA ILE A 453 -30.60 71.33 98.13
C ILE A 453 -30.87 69.90 98.63
N ARG A 454 -32.14 69.53 98.87
CA ARG A 454 -32.54 68.17 99.28
C ARG A 454 -32.29 67.12 98.19
N ARG A 455 -32.41 67.48 96.90
CA ARG A 455 -32.05 66.59 95.78
C ARG A 455 -30.55 66.33 95.72
N ARG A 456 -29.72 67.35 95.99
CA ARG A 456 -28.26 67.18 96.03
C ARG A 456 -27.80 66.27 97.17
N LEU A 457 -28.46 66.33 98.33
CA LEU A 457 -28.20 65.39 99.44
C LEU A 457 -28.64 63.96 99.10
N TYR A 458 -29.76 63.78 98.38
CA TYR A 458 -30.21 62.46 97.90
C TYR A 458 -29.25 61.87 96.86
N ASP A 459 -28.84 62.66 95.85
CA ASP A 459 -27.90 62.21 94.82
C ASP A 459 -26.49 61.97 95.41
N PHE A 460 -26.08 62.77 96.41
CA PHE A 460 -24.87 62.52 97.21
C PHE A 460 -24.97 61.20 98.00
N GLY A 461 -26.11 60.96 98.67
CA GLY A 461 -26.37 59.71 99.39
C GLY A 461 -26.35 58.48 98.48
N LEU A 462 -26.88 58.57 97.26
CA LEU A 462 -26.78 57.50 96.26
C LEU A 462 -25.36 57.29 95.75
N LYS A 463 -24.59 58.36 95.54
CA LYS A 463 -23.20 58.27 95.07
C LYS A 463 -22.28 57.68 96.16
N CYS A 464 -22.46 58.10 97.41
CA CYS A 464 -21.77 57.52 98.56
C CYS A 464 -22.20 56.06 98.81
N GLY A 465 -23.50 55.76 98.71
CA GLY A 465 -24.02 54.39 98.86
C GLY A 465 -23.55 53.44 97.75
N GLY A 466 -23.42 53.92 96.51
CA GLY A 466 -22.89 53.16 95.38
C GLY A 466 -21.42 52.79 95.56
N ILE A 467 -20.59 53.73 96.02
CA ILE A 467 -19.17 53.49 96.33
C ILE A 467 -19.02 52.52 97.51
N LEU A 468 -19.88 52.65 98.54
CA LEU A 468 -19.87 51.75 99.70
C LEU A 468 -20.26 50.30 99.33
N LEU A 469 -21.15 50.12 98.36
CA LEU A 469 -21.62 48.81 97.91
C LEU A 469 -20.69 48.13 96.89
N ALA A 470 -19.99 48.91 96.06
CA ALA A 470 -19.04 48.37 95.07
C ALA A 470 -17.65 48.08 95.66
N ASP A 471 -17.11 49.02 96.45
CA ASP A 471 -15.70 48.99 96.90
C ASP A 471 -15.54 48.71 98.41
N GLY A 472 -16.64 48.68 99.16
CA GLY A 472 -16.66 48.40 100.59
C GLY A 472 -16.07 49.50 101.47
N TRP A 473 -16.21 49.35 102.79
CA TRP A 473 -15.79 50.36 103.79
C TRP A 473 -14.31 50.78 103.73
N LYS A 474 -13.44 49.96 103.13
CA LYS A 474 -12.00 50.24 103.01
C LYS A 474 -11.67 51.32 101.94
N GLY A 475 -12.50 51.51 100.92
CA GLY A 475 -12.32 52.55 99.90
C GLY A 475 -12.91 53.93 100.28
N PHE A 476 -13.86 53.96 101.21
CA PHE A 476 -14.65 55.16 101.54
C PHE A 476 -13.89 56.18 102.42
N LEU A 477 -13.08 55.71 103.37
CA LEU A 477 -12.38 56.54 104.36
C LEU A 477 -11.22 57.40 103.77
N PRO A 478 -10.41 56.92 102.80
CA PRO A 478 -9.37 57.74 102.17
C PRO A 478 -9.91 58.86 101.27
N GLY A 479 -11.00 58.63 100.52
CA GLY A 479 -11.58 59.60 99.57
C GLY A 479 -12.18 60.86 100.23
N LEU A 480 -12.62 60.76 101.49
CA LEU A 480 -13.07 61.90 102.30
C LEU A 480 -11.90 62.78 102.80
N ARG A 481 -10.68 62.23 102.87
CA ARG A 481 -9.47 62.92 103.37
C ARG A 481 -8.63 63.58 102.26
N ASN A 482 -8.72 63.07 101.03
CA ASN A 482 -7.91 63.53 99.88
C ASN A 482 -8.63 64.54 98.97
N GLY A 483 -9.77 65.10 99.37
CA GLY A 483 -10.45 66.15 98.59
C GLY A 483 -11.07 65.71 97.26
N GLU A 484 -11.02 64.43 96.89
CA GLU A 484 -11.60 63.89 95.64
C GLU A 484 -13.13 63.93 95.58
N VAL A 485 -13.79 64.22 96.71
CA VAL A 485 -15.24 64.49 96.74
C VAL A 485 -15.55 65.95 96.35
N TRP A 486 -14.55 66.84 96.26
CA TRP A 486 -14.69 68.26 95.93
C TRP A 486 -13.73 68.71 94.81
N GLY A 487 -14.19 68.74 93.56
CA GLY A 487 -13.60 69.54 92.47
C GLY A 487 -13.37 68.74 91.17
N TRP A 488 -13.97 69.08 90.01
CA TRP A 488 -13.71 70.26 89.17
C TRP A 488 -12.24 70.40 88.69
N ARG A 489 -11.91 69.86 87.50
CA ARG A 489 -11.26 70.58 86.38
C ARG A 489 -11.00 69.69 85.16
N ALA A 490 -10.93 70.34 84.00
CA ALA A 490 -10.78 69.83 82.64
C ALA A 490 -9.36 69.99 82.10
N SER A 491 -8.92 69.11 81.19
CA SER A 491 -7.88 69.29 80.13
C SER A 491 -7.83 67.95 79.35
N VAL A 492 -7.99 67.80 78.04
CA VAL A 492 -7.40 68.42 76.82
C VAL A 492 -5.89 68.25 76.71
N GLN A 493 -5.46 67.35 75.81
CA GLN A 493 -4.30 67.39 74.88
C GLN A 493 -4.10 65.95 74.32
N ALA A 494 -4.13 65.64 73.01
CA ALA A 494 -3.49 66.18 71.80
C ALA A 494 -1.98 65.88 71.71
N VAL A 495 -1.60 64.95 70.83
CA VAL A 495 -0.28 64.76 70.19
C VAL A 495 -0.57 64.16 68.79
N THR A 496 -0.71 64.92 67.69
CA THR A 496 0.30 65.51 66.76
C THR A 496 1.38 64.55 66.27
N GLY A 497 1.32 64.13 65.01
CA GLY A 497 2.30 64.50 63.96
C GLY A 497 3.02 63.23 63.47
N SER A 498 3.44 63.01 62.23
CA SER A 498 3.60 63.84 61.03
C SER A 498 4.06 62.89 59.90
N GLY A 499 3.50 62.97 58.69
CA GLY A 499 4.28 63.32 57.49
C GLY A 499 4.07 62.27 56.39
N LEU A 500 3.34 62.57 55.30
CA LEU A 500 3.86 63.12 54.01
C LEU A 500 4.68 62.04 53.25
N ARG A 501 4.42 61.66 51.99
CA ARG A 501 3.53 62.17 50.94
C ARG A 501 3.27 61.09 49.86
N PRO A 502 2.34 61.36 48.92
CA PRO A 502 1.73 60.42 47.99
C PRO A 502 2.06 60.71 46.50
N LEU A 503 1.55 59.83 45.59
CA LEU A 503 1.08 60.05 44.20
C LEU A 503 2.11 60.59 43.17
N GLU A 504 2.04 60.40 41.87
CA GLU A 504 1.05 59.95 40.88
C GLU A 504 1.82 59.83 39.54
N GLY A 505 1.27 59.12 38.56
CA GLY A 505 1.78 59.10 37.18
C GLY A 505 1.12 58.03 36.34
#